data_AF-A0A536UUX5-F1
#
_entry.id   AF-A0A536UUX5-F1
#
_cell.length_a   1.000
_cell.length_b   1.000
_cell.length_c   1.000
_cell.angle_alpha   90.00
_cell.angle_beta   90.00
_cell.angle_gamma   90.00
#
_symmetry.space_group_name_H-M   'P 1'
#
loop_
_entity.id
_entity.type
_entity.pdbx_description
1 polymer ?
#
loop_
_entity_poly.entity_id
_entity_poly.type
_entity_poly.pdbx_seq_one_letter_code
_entity_poly.pdbx_strand_id
1 'polypeptide(L)'
;MGRTAVLPARTQSPAHRHRGGDRKPKLSLQQLDGIFGAQRSGAWRELTWDKSLARGPEKNIRTWGQLGLTGEWADKPIHVYGYNLQFHFPQEIESRAFGGVSGKWNENLIEYDNLALPDGSFKLAGQLMLEDLAKDPYGIAYCAGGNAWLTPQI
;
A
#
# COMPACT_ATOMS: atom_id res chain seq x y z
N MET A 1 28.84 -46.64 0.12
CA MET A 1 28.48 -46.04 -1.20
C MET A 1 27.04 -45.56 -1.07
N GLY A 2 26.77 -44.30 -0.73
CA GLY A 2 26.63 -43.16 -1.67
C GLY A 2 25.15 -43.05 -2.10
N ARG A 3 24.41 -41.94 -2.00
CA ARG A 3 24.71 -40.52 -1.82
C ARG A 3 23.51 -39.82 -1.17
N THR A 4 23.79 -38.94 -0.22
CA THR A 4 22.90 -37.89 0.29
C THR A 4 22.76 -36.79 -0.77
N ALA A 5 21.54 -36.38 -1.10
CA ALA A 5 21.30 -35.21 -1.95
C ALA A 5 21.32 -33.94 -1.09
N VAL A 6 22.37 -33.14 -1.23
CA VAL A 6 22.49 -31.79 -0.66
C VAL A 6 22.01 -30.82 -1.73
N LEU A 7 20.94 -30.06 -1.43
CA LEU A 7 20.49 -28.95 -2.27
C LEU A 7 21.55 -27.82 -2.24
N PRO A 8 21.88 -27.20 -3.39
CA PRO A 8 22.86 -26.12 -3.40
C PRO A 8 22.29 -24.87 -2.72
N ALA A 9 23.09 -24.31 -1.81
CA ALA A 9 22.86 -23.00 -1.23
C ALA A 9 22.71 -21.97 -2.36
N ARG A 10 21.58 -21.26 -2.41
CA ARG A 10 21.45 -20.07 -3.26
C ARG A 10 22.52 -19.08 -2.83
N THR A 11 23.33 -18.68 -3.78
CA THR A 11 24.29 -17.57 -3.71
C THR A 11 23.60 -16.35 -3.11
N GLN A 12 24.01 -15.97 -1.90
CA GLN A 12 23.73 -14.63 -1.38
C GLN A 12 24.50 -13.64 -2.25
N SER A 13 23.77 -12.83 -3.01
CA SER A 13 24.32 -11.60 -3.60
C SER A 13 24.93 -10.73 -2.48
N PRO A 14 26.04 -10.04 -2.73
CA PRO A 14 26.77 -9.35 -1.66
C PRO A 14 25.88 -8.25 -1.06
N ALA A 15 25.52 -8.45 0.20
CA ALA A 15 24.74 -7.53 0.98
C ALA A 15 25.43 -6.17 1.06
N HIS A 16 24.74 -5.12 0.59
CA HIS A 16 25.01 -3.77 1.04
C HIS A 16 24.80 -3.74 2.55
N ARG A 17 25.92 -3.68 3.28
CA ARG A 17 25.97 -3.65 4.73
C ARG A 17 25.47 -2.29 5.23
N HIS A 18 24.16 -2.15 5.42
CA HIS A 18 23.61 -1.00 6.13
C HIS A 18 23.87 -1.20 7.64
N ARG A 19 24.92 -0.56 8.17
CA ARG A 19 25.09 -0.43 9.62
C ARG A 19 24.06 0.56 10.15
N GLY A 20 23.07 0.06 10.87
CA GLY A 20 22.06 0.83 11.59
C GLY A 20 20.84 -0.06 11.82
N GLY A 21 20.66 -0.54 13.05
CA GLY A 21 19.71 -1.62 13.38
C GLY A 21 18.28 -1.38 12.90
N ASP A 22 17.72 -2.38 12.21
CA ASP A 22 16.33 -2.87 12.14
C ASP A 22 15.14 -1.92 12.42
N ARG A 23 15.23 -0.64 12.07
CA ARG A 23 14.05 0.23 12.01
C ARG A 23 13.47 0.13 10.60
N LYS A 24 12.47 -0.75 10.43
CA LYS A 24 11.58 -0.68 9.25
C LYS A 24 11.10 0.78 9.11
N PRO A 25 11.16 1.38 7.91
CA PRO A 25 10.69 2.74 7.70
C PRO A 25 9.23 2.85 8.18
N LYS A 26 8.95 3.84 9.05
CA LYS A 26 7.61 4.11 9.57
C LYS A 26 7.05 5.31 8.82
N LEU A 27 5.96 5.12 8.07
CA LEU A 27 5.21 6.22 7.48
C LEU A 27 4.32 6.88 8.54
N SER A 28 4.27 8.20 8.56
CA SER A 28 3.31 8.95 9.37
C SER A 28 1.91 8.91 8.75
N LEU A 29 0.87 9.19 9.54
CA LEU A 29 -0.50 9.32 9.01
C LEU A 29 -0.60 10.42 7.95
N GLN A 30 0.18 11.50 8.07
CA GLN A 30 0.25 12.56 7.07
C GLN A 30 0.92 12.10 5.77
N GLN A 31 1.94 11.23 5.86
CA GLN A 31 2.53 10.62 4.66
C GLN A 31 1.55 9.64 4.01
N LEU A 32 0.81 8.85 4.79
CA LEU A 32 -0.24 7.99 4.27
C LEU A 32 -1.37 8.80 3.62
N ASP A 33 -1.78 9.93 4.21
CA ASP A 33 -2.72 10.88 3.59
C ASP A 33 -2.18 11.44 2.27
N GLY A 34 -0.89 11.76 2.22
CA GLY A 34 -0.22 12.24 1.01
C GLY A 34 -0.16 11.17 -0.09
N ILE A 35 0.06 9.90 0.26
CA ILE A 35 0.16 8.76 -0.67
C ILE A 35 -1.22 8.34 -1.17
N PHE A 36 -2.14 8.01 -0.25
CA PHE A 36 -3.43 7.41 -0.57
C PHE A 36 -4.53 8.44 -0.83
N GLY A 37 -4.40 9.66 -0.30
CA GLY A 37 -5.39 10.72 -0.50
C GLY A 37 -5.07 11.63 -1.68
N ALA A 38 -6.06 12.41 -2.10
CA ALA A 38 -5.91 13.46 -3.11
C ALA A 38 -6.12 14.88 -2.56
N GLN A 39 -5.75 15.85 -3.40
CA GLN A 39 -6.02 17.26 -3.16
C GLN A 39 -7.51 17.50 -2.90
N ARG A 40 -7.81 18.41 -1.97
CA ARG A 40 -9.18 18.75 -1.56
C ARG A 40 -9.29 20.24 -1.24
N SER A 41 -10.40 20.86 -1.62
CA SER A 41 -10.69 22.29 -1.40
C SER A 41 -11.25 22.59 -0.01
N GLY A 42 -11.39 21.57 0.82
CA GLY A 42 -11.99 21.56 2.15
C GLY A 42 -12.30 20.12 2.54
N ALA A 43 -12.94 19.95 3.69
CA ALA A 43 -13.33 18.64 4.19
C ALA A 43 -14.56 18.77 5.10
N TRP A 44 -15.30 17.69 5.32
CA TRP A 44 -16.43 17.70 6.24
C TRP A 44 -15.92 17.75 7.68
N ARG A 45 -16.50 18.64 8.48
CA ARG A 45 -16.41 18.60 9.94
C ARG A 45 -17.83 18.62 10.48
N GLU A 46 -18.24 17.49 11.05
CA GLU A 46 -19.62 17.25 11.46
C GLU A 46 -20.59 17.51 10.29
N LEU A 47 -21.39 18.57 10.37
CA LEU A 47 -22.39 18.94 9.37
C LEU A 47 -21.96 20.15 8.52
N THR A 48 -20.70 20.58 8.60
CA THR A 48 -20.20 21.79 7.92
C THR A 48 -19.03 21.50 6.99
N TRP A 49 -18.98 22.24 5.87
CA TRP A 49 -17.84 22.21 4.97
C TRP A 49 -16.76 23.20 5.43
N ASP A 50 -15.65 22.67 5.97
CA ASP A 50 -14.56 23.48 6.50
C ASP A 50 -13.44 23.63 5.45
N LYS A 51 -13.30 24.86 4.92
CA LYS A 51 -12.25 25.19 3.94
C LYS A 51 -10.85 25.27 4.56
N SER A 52 -10.72 25.41 5.88
CA SER A 52 -9.41 25.35 6.55
C SER A 52 -8.79 23.94 6.50
N LEU A 53 -9.60 22.91 6.26
CA LEU A 53 -9.19 21.54 6.02
C LEU A 53 -8.84 21.25 4.55
N ALA A 54 -8.71 22.29 3.72
CA ALA A 54 -8.17 22.15 2.38
C ALA A 54 -6.74 21.59 2.42
N ARG A 55 -6.43 20.77 1.42
CA ARG A 55 -5.11 20.18 1.22
C ARG A 55 -4.77 20.35 -0.25
N GLY A 56 -3.75 21.13 -0.56
CA GLY A 56 -3.34 21.34 -1.94
C GLY A 56 -2.48 20.18 -2.49
N PRO A 57 -2.17 20.23 -3.79
CA PRO A 57 -1.37 19.21 -4.46
C PRO A 57 0.08 19.15 -3.96
N GLU A 58 0.59 20.20 -3.30
CA GLU A 58 1.93 20.22 -2.69
C GLU A 58 2.12 19.19 -1.58
N LYS A 59 1.01 18.71 -0.99
CA LYS A 59 0.99 17.64 0.03
C LYS A 59 0.76 16.25 -0.57
N ASN A 60 0.58 16.14 -1.89
CA ASN A 60 0.51 14.86 -2.56
C ASN A 60 1.91 14.24 -2.64
N ILE A 61 1.99 12.96 -2.30
CA ILE A 61 3.20 12.15 -2.44
C ILE A 61 2.94 11.17 -3.58
N ARG A 62 3.67 11.34 -4.68
CA ARG A 62 3.53 10.62 -5.95
C ARG A 62 4.85 9.98 -6.40
N THR A 63 5.98 10.35 -5.81
CA THR A 63 7.26 9.66 -6.02
C THR A 63 7.89 9.24 -4.70
N TRP A 64 8.70 8.19 -4.74
CA TRP A 64 9.42 7.70 -3.55
C TRP A 64 10.46 8.70 -3.03
N GLY A 65 11.03 9.55 -3.89
CA GLY A 65 11.95 10.62 -3.48
C GLY A 65 11.33 11.67 -2.56
N GLN A 66 10.02 11.92 -2.66
CA GLN A 66 9.31 12.82 -1.74
C GLN A 66 9.26 12.27 -0.30
N LEU A 67 9.49 10.97 -0.11
CA LEU A 67 9.64 10.32 1.19
C LEU A 67 11.11 10.25 1.66
N GLY A 68 12.04 10.85 0.90
CA GLY A 68 13.47 10.86 1.18
C GLY A 68 14.23 9.64 0.65
N LEU A 69 13.62 8.79 -0.18
CA LEU A 69 14.35 7.72 -0.86
C LEU A 69 15.27 8.32 -1.94
N THR A 70 16.42 7.68 -2.17
CA THR A 70 17.47 8.17 -3.07
C THR A 70 17.87 7.11 -4.09
N GLY A 71 18.77 7.46 -5.02
CA GLY A 71 19.28 6.55 -6.03
C GLY A 71 18.19 6.12 -7.01
N GLU A 72 18.11 4.82 -7.29
CA GLU A 72 17.13 4.26 -8.25
C GLU A 72 15.68 4.60 -7.89
N TRP A 73 15.38 4.86 -6.62
CA TRP A 73 14.02 5.12 -6.13
C TRP A 73 13.60 6.58 -6.22
N ALA A 74 14.53 7.53 -6.28
CA ALA A 74 14.24 8.95 -6.08
C ALA A 74 13.12 9.46 -7.01
N ASP A 75 13.20 9.11 -8.29
CA ASP A 75 12.28 9.60 -9.32
C ASP A 75 11.19 8.59 -9.68
N LYS A 76 11.07 7.50 -8.92
CA LYS A 76 10.10 6.44 -9.24
C LYS A 76 8.71 6.81 -8.77
N PRO A 77 7.68 6.65 -9.61
CA PRO A 77 6.31 6.87 -9.20
C PRO A 77 5.92 5.87 -8.11
N ILE A 78 5.00 6.28 -7.24
CA ILE A 78 4.33 5.38 -6.31
C ILE A 78 3.08 4.84 -7.01
N HIS A 79 3.04 3.53 -7.26
CA HIS A 79 1.83 2.87 -7.73
C HIS A 79 1.00 2.47 -6.50
N VAL A 80 -0.22 2.99 -6.41
CA VAL A 80 -1.07 2.82 -5.22
C VAL A 80 -2.11 1.75 -5.53
N TYR A 81 -2.09 0.68 -4.75
CA TYR A 81 -3.01 -0.45 -4.85
C TYR A 81 -3.97 -0.43 -3.67
N GLY A 82 -5.24 -0.78 -3.92
CA GLY A 82 -6.23 -0.88 -2.86
C GLY A 82 -7.49 -1.59 -3.30
N TYR A 83 -8.40 -1.78 -2.35
CA TYR A 83 -9.75 -2.23 -2.67
C TYR A 83 -10.52 -1.13 -3.39
N ASN A 84 -11.53 -1.51 -4.17
CA ASN A 84 -12.49 -0.54 -4.67
C ASN A 84 -13.13 0.24 -3.51
N LEU A 85 -13.47 1.50 -3.76
CA LEU A 85 -13.91 2.43 -2.72
C LEU A 85 -15.30 2.10 -2.13
N GLN A 86 -16.02 1.10 -2.64
CA GLN A 86 -17.29 0.62 -2.07
C GLN A 86 -17.11 -0.49 -1.02
N PHE A 87 -15.89 -1.02 -0.83
CA PHE A 87 -15.60 -1.85 0.33
C PHE A 87 -15.60 -1.04 1.63
N HIS A 88 -15.73 -1.74 2.77
CA HIS A 88 -15.58 -1.11 4.09
C HIS A 88 -14.10 -0.87 4.47
N PHE A 89 -13.14 -1.59 3.88
CA PHE A 89 -11.71 -1.43 4.21
C PHE A 89 -11.12 -0.02 3.92
N PRO A 90 -11.45 0.65 2.79
CA PRO A 90 -11.10 2.04 2.56
C PRO A 90 -11.44 2.98 3.74
N GLN A 91 -12.54 2.73 4.45
CA GLN A 91 -12.99 3.57 5.57
C GLN A 91 -11.96 3.61 6.72
N GLU A 92 -11.14 2.57 6.89
CA GLU A 92 -10.07 2.57 7.89
C GLU A 92 -8.96 3.57 7.53
N ILE A 93 -8.64 3.71 6.23
CA ILE A 93 -7.67 4.69 5.74
C ILE A 93 -8.26 6.10 5.83
N GLU A 94 -9.52 6.27 5.44
CA GLU A 94 -10.20 7.57 5.52
C GLU A 94 -10.24 8.06 6.97
N SER A 95 -10.69 7.21 7.89
CA SER A 95 -10.80 7.52 9.32
C SER A 95 -9.44 7.83 9.95
N ARG A 96 -8.41 7.02 9.68
CA ARG A 96 -7.12 7.12 10.37
C ARG A 96 -6.13 8.03 9.69
N ALA A 97 -5.93 7.88 8.37
CA ALA A 97 -4.95 8.65 7.61
C ALA A 97 -5.54 9.98 7.16
N PHE A 98 -6.76 10.00 6.61
CA PHE A 98 -7.35 11.24 6.10
C PHE A 98 -8.02 12.06 7.20
N GLY A 99 -8.01 11.57 8.45
CA GLY A 99 -8.54 12.21 9.64
C GLY A 99 -10.06 12.13 9.77
N GLY A 100 -10.72 11.26 8.99
CA GLY A 100 -12.18 11.09 9.00
C GLY A 100 -12.96 12.26 8.39
N VAL A 101 -12.29 13.15 7.66
CA VAL A 101 -12.89 14.38 7.13
C VAL A 101 -13.08 14.36 5.60
N SER A 102 -12.51 13.39 4.90
CA SER A 102 -12.52 13.33 3.43
C SER A 102 -12.51 11.90 2.91
N GLY A 103 -13.24 11.67 1.81
CA GLY A 103 -13.16 10.47 0.97
C GLY A 103 -12.50 10.75 -0.38
N LYS A 104 -11.60 11.75 -0.48
CA LYS A 104 -10.87 12.03 -1.71
C LYS A 104 -9.59 11.21 -1.78
N TRP A 105 -9.63 10.17 -2.60
CA TRP A 105 -8.53 9.24 -2.85
C TRP A 105 -7.60 9.68 -3.98
N ASN A 106 -6.37 9.18 -3.92
CA ASN A 106 -5.38 9.31 -4.99
C ASN A 106 -6.00 8.87 -6.32
N GLU A 107 -5.91 9.78 -7.29
CA GLU A 107 -6.45 9.67 -8.64
C GLU A 107 -5.89 8.48 -9.45
N ASN A 108 -4.74 7.92 -9.04
CA ASN A 108 -4.09 6.77 -9.68
C ASN A 108 -4.26 5.47 -8.88
N LEU A 109 -5.23 5.39 -7.97
CA LEU A 109 -5.53 4.16 -7.22
C LEU A 109 -5.91 3.04 -8.20
N ILE A 110 -5.17 1.93 -8.13
CA ILE A 110 -5.48 0.68 -8.82
C ILE A 110 -6.40 -0.11 -7.89
N GLU A 111 -7.68 -0.14 -8.24
CA GLU A 111 -8.74 -0.74 -7.45
C GLU A 111 -8.90 -2.24 -7.74
N TYR A 112 -9.09 -3.02 -6.67
CA TYR A 112 -9.36 -4.45 -6.74
C TYR A 112 -10.73 -4.79 -6.14
N ASP A 113 -11.39 -5.76 -6.75
CA ASP A 113 -12.61 -6.41 -6.26
C ASP A 113 -12.46 -7.94 -6.31
N ASN A 114 -13.36 -8.65 -5.66
CA ASN A 114 -13.43 -10.10 -5.73
C ASN A 114 -13.75 -10.51 -7.17
N LEU A 115 -12.98 -11.45 -7.70
CA LEU A 115 -13.20 -11.99 -9.03
C LEU A 115 -14.07 -13.25 -8.93
N ALA A 116 -15.27 -13.20 -9.51
CA ALA A 116 -16.10 -14.39 -9.70
C ALA A 116 -15.47 -15.30 -10.76
N LEU A 117 -15.35 -16.58 -10.46
CA LEU A 117 -14.82 -17.60 -11.37
C LEU A 117 -15.97 -18.38 -12.03
N PRO A 118 -15.74 -19.01 -13.21
CA PRO A 118 -16.79 -19.76 -13.92
C PRO A 118 -17.40 -20.92 -13.13
N ASP A 119 -16.68 -21.46 -12.14
CA ASP A 119 -17.13 -22.54 -11.26
C ASP A 119 -17.99 -22.04 -10.08
N GLY A 120 -18.27 -20.74 -10.01
CA GLY A 120 -19.05 -20.10 -8.95
C GLY A 120 -18.26 -19.76 -7.69
N SER A 121 -16.95 -20.05 -7.65
CA SER A 121 -16.07 -19.60 -6.57
C SER A 121 -15.58 -18.16 -6.78
N PHE A 122 -14.91 -17.61 -5.77
CA PHE A 122 -14.31 -16.27 -5.85
C PHE A 122 -12.82 -16.33 -5.57
N LYS A 123 -12.06 -15.51 -6.29
CA LYS A 123 -10.72 -15.10 -5.87
C LYS A 123 -10.81 -13.77 -5.13
N LEU A 124 -10.26 -13.72 -3.92
CA LEU A 124 -10.36 -12.55 -3.05
C LEU A 124 -9.57 -11.37 -3.63
N ALA A 125 -10.16 -10.17 -3.54
CA ALA A 125 -9.54 -8.92 -4.01
C ALA A 125 -8.14 -8.70 -3.43
N GLY A 126 -7.97 -8.97 -2.13
CA GLY A 126 -6.68 -8.84 -1.46
C GLY A 126 -5.62 -9.79 -2.00
N GLN A 127 -6.00 -11.00 -2.42
CA GLN A 127 -5.07 -11.94 -3.03
C GLN A 127 -4.64 -11.46 -4.42
N LEU A 128 -5.58 -11.04 -5.26
CA LEU A 128 -5.29 -10.48 -6.58
C LEU A 128 -4.34 -9.28 -6.48
N MET A 129 -4.64 -8.36 -5.57
CA MET A 129 -3.85 -7.17 -5.31
C MET A 129 -2.42 -7.52 -4.87
N LEU A 130 -2.25 -8.46 -3.94
CA LEU A 130 -0.92 -8.86 -3.45
C LEU A 130 -0.11 -9.62 -4.50
N GLU A 131 -0.75 -10.38 -5.38
CA GLU A 131 -0.08 -11.07 -6.49
C GLU A 131 0.49 -10.08 -7.52
N ASP A 132 -0.21 -8.98 -7.80
CA ASP A 132 0.29 -7.94 -8.70
C ASP A 132 1.31 -7.03 -8.00
N LEU A 133 1.06 -6.64 -6.75
CA LEU A 133 2.03 -5.90 -5.94
C LEU A 133 3.38 -6.62 -5.85
N ALA A 134 3.39 -7.96 -5.74
CA ALA A 134 4.62 -8.76 -5.68
C ALA A 134 5.50 -8.63 -6.93
N LYS A 135 4.94 -8.17 -8.06
CA LYS A 135 5.66 -7.94 -9.33
C LYS A 135 6.06 -6.47 -9.51
N ASP A 136 5.55 -5.58 -8.67
CA ASP A 136 5.75 -4.14 -8.76
C ASP A 136 6.68 -3.65 -7.64
N PRO A 137 7.97 -3.43 -7.92
CA PRO A 137 8.91 -2.99 -6.90
C PRO A 137 8.55 -1.60 -6.35
N TYR A 138 7.80 -0.77 -7.07
CA TYR A 138 7.48 0.60 -6.67
C TYR A 138 6.05 0.75 -6.13
N GLY A 139 5.36 -0.37 -5.90
CA GLY A 139 3.99 -0.40 -5.42
C GLY A 139 3.86 -0.27 -3.89
N ILE A 140 2.72 0.27 -3.45
CA ILE A 140 2.29 0.26 -2.05
C ILE A 140 0.81 -0.07 -1.98
N ALA A 141 0.41 -0.87 -0.98
CA ALA A 141 -0.97 -1.26 -0.77
C ALA A 141 -1.40 -1.15 0.70
N TYR A 142 -2.69 -0.96 0.92
CA TYR A 142 -3.35 -1.33 2.18
C TYR A 142 -4.13 -2.62 1.94
N CYS A 143 -4.02 -3.60 2.84
CA CYS A 143 -4.66 -4.90 2.69
C CYS A 143 -5.32 -5.31 4.01
N ALA A 144 -6.59 -5.72 3.93
CA ALA A 144 -7.30 -6.26 5.07
C ALA A 144 -6.99 -7.76 5.20
N GLY A 145 -6.29 -8.10 6.29
CA GLY A 145 -5.75 -9.43 6.57
C GLY A 145 -4.96 -9.98 5.38
N GLY A 146 -3.67 -9.64 5.29
CA GLY A 146 -2.78 -10.13 4.23
C GLY A 146 -2.59 -11.66 4.29
N ASN A 147 -1.34 -12.14 4.31
CA ASN A 147 -1.07 -13.58 4.39
C ASN A 147 -1.53 -14.25 5.72
N ALA A 148 -2.19 -13.49 6.60
CA ALA A 148 -2.68 -13.92 7.90
C ALA A 148 -4.01 -14.71 7.85
N TRP A 149 -4.66 -14.83 6.69
CA TRP A 149 -5.80 -15.74 6.49
C TRP A 149 -5.41 -17.15 6.07
N LEU A 150 -4.12 -17.46 5.99
CA LEU A 150 -3.70 -18.86 6.08
C LEU A 150 -4.00 -19.31 7.50
N THR A 151 -5.14 -19.97 7.72
CA THR A 151 -5.38 -20.77 8.92
C THR A 151 -4.10 -21.59 9.16
N PRO A 152 -3.43 -21.46 10.33
CA PRO A 152 -2.31 -22.33 10.63
C PRO A 152 -2.77 -23.77 10.40
N GLN A 153 -2.12 -24.48 9.48
CA GLN A 153 -2.29 -25.92 9.40
C GLN A 153 -1.66 -26.46 10.68
N ILE A 154 -2.51 -26.85 11.62
CA ILE A 154 -2.13 -27.56 12.85
C ILE A 154 -1.81 -29.00 12.50
#